data_AF-A0A845RPU7-F1
#
_entry.id   AF-A0A845RPU7-F1
#
_cell.length_a   1.000
_cell.length_b   1.000
_cell.length_c   1.000
_cell.angle_alpha   90.00
_cell.angle_beta   90.00
_cell.angle_gamma   90.00
#
_symmetry.space_group_name_H-M   'P 1'
#
loop_
_entity.id
_entity.type
_entity.pdbx_description
1 polymer ?
#
loop_
_entity_poly.entity_id
_entity_poly.type
_entity_poly.pdbx_seq_one_letter_code
_entity_poly.pdbx_strand_id
1 'polypeptide(L)'
;MASLFRFFAFSALLIAAFVLWAFIDYKRNRKKADRYIRERLGVYGGFSMTRFVNMARVLKSDPDRFTGVFFRRGTHLEIADFHPDRVIDLPTDGVVLSDTSRNQTRIFVERGKTIYSLKIENFTPRGFSIVKRGTGRVQFLGEEMPASNKDWFLIDPDNGRSISPPLKETEPWPGEGFYLYEGFAPTEGFLLDEAGGILMVDEKNMTSAFRETTGDPLRLYGPEDIISVSVSPESPDFLDFKVRDKGRSGFSFEFDDAGEAAYWMEWFLKGKAEKADGRVEPRSRFVALPPLQNI
;
A
#
# COMPACT_ATOMS: atom_id res chain seq x y z
N MET A 1 -24.48 -37.41 -6.42
CA MET A 1 -25.27 -36.27 -5.88
C MET A 1 -25.21 -36.16 -4.35
N ALA A 2 -25.43 -37.24 -3.58
CA ALA A 2 -25.41 -37.16 -2.10
C ALA A 2 -24.06 -36.77 -1.47
N SER A 3 -22.91 -37.13 -2.07
CA SER A 3 -21.59 -36.74 -1.53
C SER A 3 -21.28 -35.26 -1.76
N LEU A 4 -21.62 -34.71 -2.93
CA LEU A 4 -21.53 -33.27 -3.22
C LEU A 4 -22.43 -32.46 -2.28
N PHE A 5 -23.67 -32.89 -2.06
CA PHE A 5 -24.57 -32.23 -1.11
C PHE A 5 -24.00 -32.22 0.32
N ARG A 6 -23.45 -33.34 0.80
CA ARG A 6 -22.80 -33.42 2.12
C ARG A 6 -21.55 -32.52 2.20
N PHE A 7 -20.76 -32.46 1.14
CA PHE A 7 -19.60 -31.56 1.07
C PHE A 7 -20.01 -30.09 1.13
N PHE A 8 -20.99 -29.66 0.34
CA PHE A 8 -21.50 -28.28 0.39
C PHE A 8 -22.14 -27.94 1.73
N ALA A 9 -22.92 -28.85 2.32
CA ALA A 9 -23.53 -28.65 3.63
C ALA A 9 -22.46 -28.52 4.73
N PHE A 10 -21.41 -29.33 4.69
CA PHE A 10 -20.28 -29.22 5.61
C PHE A 10 -19.53 -27.90 5.44
N SER A 11 -19.21 -27.51 4.20
CA SER A 11 -18.54 -26.24 3.90
C SER A 11 -19.37 -25.04 4.36
N ALA A 12 -20.70 -25.08 4.15
CA ALA A 12 -21.60 -24.02 4.61
C ALA A 12 -21.64 -23.93 6.16
N LEU A 13 -21.70 -25.07 6.86
CA LEU A 13 -21.63 -25.11 8.32
C LEU A 13 -20.30 -24.57 8.84
N LEU A 14 -19.20 -24.92 8.19
CA LEU A 14 -17.85 -24.46 8.53
C LEU A 14 -17.72 -22.93 8.35
N ILE A 15 -18.19 -22.39 7.21
CA ILE A 15 -18.23 -20.94 6.98
C ILE A 15 -19.09 -20.24 8.04
N ALA A 16 -20.29 -20.77 8.34
CA ALA A 16 -21.17 -20.19 9.36
C ALA A 16 -20.53 -20.20 10.75
N ALA A 17 -19.83 -21.28 11.11
CA ALA A 17 -19.09 -21.38 12.36
C ALA A 17 -17.95 -20.34 12.44
N PHE A 18 -17.20 -20.14 11.35
CA PHE A 18 -16.16 -19.11 11.27
C PHE A 18 -16.71 -17.70 11.40
N VAL A 19 -17.82 -17.39 10.71
CA VAL A 19 -18.50 -16.09 10.82
C VAL A 19 -18.99 -15.85 12.25
N LEU A 20 -19.63 -16.85 12.87
CA LEU A 20 -20.11 -16.76 14.24
C LEU A 20 -18.94 -16.54 15.22
N TRP A 21 -17.84 -17.28 15.06
CA TRP A 21 -16.65 -17.12 15.87
C TRP A 21 -16.04 -15.73 15.73
N ALA A 22 -15.89 -15.22 14.50
CA ALA A 22 -15.38 -13.87 14.24
C ALA A 22 -16.26 -12.80 14.88
N PHE A 23 -17.58 -12.95 14.82
CA PHE A 23 -18.53 -12.04 15.46
C PHE A 23 -18.42 -12.06 17.00
N ILE A 24 -18.27 -13.25 17.60
CA ILE A 24 -18.06 -13.40 19.04
C ILE A 24 -16.73 -12.77 19.45
N ASP A 25 -15.65 -13.01 18.70
CA ASP A 25 -14.33 -12.44 19.01
C ASP A 25 -14.35 -10.91 18.90
N TYR A 26 -14.97 -10.37 17.86
CA TYR A 26 -15.17 -8.93 17.70
C TYR A 26 -15.93 -8.33 18.89
N LYS A 27 -17.07 -8.92 19.29
CA LYS A 27 -17.84 -8.45 20.46
C LYS A 27 -17.02 -8.49 21.75
N ARG A 28 -16.25 -9.57 21.96
CA ARG A 28 -15.37 -9.72 23.13
C ARG A 28 -14.28 -8.65 23.15
N ASN A 29 -13.63 -8.41 22.02
CA ASN A 29 -12.57 -7.41 21.88
C ASN A 29 -13.14 -5.99 22.09
N ARG A 30 -14.30 -5.69 21.49
CA ARG A 30 -15.01 -4.43 21.69
C ARG A 30 -15.37 -4.19 23.17
N LYS A 31 -15.85 -5.22 23.89
CA LYS A 31 -16.14 -5.11 25.33
C LYS A 31 -14.87 -4.85 26.16
N LYS A 32 -13.74 -5.47 25.80
CA LYS A 32 -12.45 -5.21 26.46
C LYS A 32 -11.98 -3.78 26.21
N ALA A 33 -12.08 -3.29 24.98
CA ALA A 33 -11.73 -1.93 24.61
C ALA A 33 -12.61 -0.91 25.37
N ASP A 34 -13.93 -1.10 25.36
CA ASP A 34 -14.89 -0.23 26.07
C ASP A 34 -14.59 -0.17 27.57
N ARG A 35 -14.36 -1.35 28.19
CA ARG A 35 -13.95 -1.42 29.60
C ARG A 35 -12.67 -0.65 29.85
N TYR A 36 -11.64 -0.87 29.04
CA TYR A 36 -10.36 -0.19 29.19
C TYR A 36 -10.53 1.32 29.09
N ILE A 37 -11.20 1.80 28.03
CA ILE A 37 -11.41 3.24 27.78
C ILE A 37 -12.19 3.89 28.94
N ARG A 38 -13.27 3.27 29.42
CA ARG A 38 -14.09 3.85 30.51
C ARG A 38 -13.42 3.75 31.87
N GLU A 39 -12.97 2.56 32.25
CA GLU A 39 -12.49 2.30 33.62
C GLU A 39 -11.04 2.77 33.83
N ARG A 40 -10.18 2.71 32.80
CA ARG A 40 -8.77 3.12 32.91
C ARG A 40 -8.54 4.56 32.47
N LEU A 41 -9.16 5.00 31.37
CA LEU A 41 -8.93 6.35 30.84
C LEU A 41 -9.99 7.35 31.30
N GLY A 42 -11.09 6.91 31.93
CA GLY A 42 -12.19 7.79 32.34
C GLY A 42 -12.91 8.45 31.16
N VAL A 43 -12.76 7.90 29.94
CA VAL A 43 -13.34 8.47 28.73
C VAL A 43 -14.70 7.80 28.48
N TYR A 44 -15.76 8.60 28.52
CA TYR A 44 -17.12 8.17 28.23
C TYR A 44 -17.50 8.71 26.84
N GLY A 45 -17.44 7.87 25.82
CA GLY A 45 -17.66 8.24 24.41
C GLY A 45 -17.52 7.06 23.45
N GLY A 46 -17.67 7.33 22.14
CA GLY A 46 -17.52 6.34 21.08
C GLY A 46 -16.06 6.09 20.70
N PHE A 47 -15.76 4.86 20.28
CA PHE A 47 -14.49 4.48 19.66
C PHE A 47 -14.73 3.64 18.41
N SER A 48 -13.75 3.64 17.51
CA SER A 48 -13.73 2.82 16.30
C SER A 48 -12.62 1.78 16.43
N MET A 49 -12.92 0.52 16.12
CA MET A 49 -11.94 -0.57 16.10
C MET A 49 -11.29 -0.63 14.73
N THR A 50 -9.97 -0.81 14.68
CA THR A 50 -9.27 -1.14 13.43
C THR A 50 -9.40 -2.64 13.14
N ARG A 51 -9.34 -3.01 11.86
CA ARG A 51 -9.65 -4.39 11.43
C ARG A 51 -8.52 -5.36 11.73
N PHE A 52 -7.29 -4.96 11.40
CA PHE A 52 -6.12 -5.84 11.40
C PHE A 52 -5.26 -5.65 12.66
N VAL A 53 -5.07 -4.41 13.09
CA VAL A 53 -4.46 -4.13 14.39
C VAL A 53 -5.53 -4.17 15.47
N ASN A 54 -5.25 -4.81 16.61
CA ASN A 54 -6.16 -4.82 17.77
C ASN A 54 -6.13 -3.48 18.53
N MET A 55 -6.50 -2.40 17.85
CA MET A 55 -6.52 -1.04 18.36
C MET A 55 -7.94 -0.48 18.34
N ALA A 56 -8.30 0.23 19.41
CA ALA A 56 -9.47 1.09 19.48
C ALA A 56 -9.02 2.55 19.39
N ARG A 57 -9.54 3.28 18.39
CA ARG A 57 -9.33 4.72 18.23
C ARG A 57 -10.43 5.47 18.96
N VAL A 58 -10.06 6.24 19.97
CA VAL A 58 -11.00 7.10 20.67
C VAL A 58 -11.43 8.22 19.72
N LEU A 59 -12.73 8.39 19.50
CA LEU A 59 -13.26 9.39 18.56
C LEU A 59 -13.56 10.73 19.25
N LYS A 60 -13.40 10.80 20.56
CA LYS A 60 -13.61 12.04 21.32
C LYS A 60 -12.58 13.05 20.85
N SER A 61 -13.06 14.20 20.38
CA SER A 61 -12.24 15.34 19.97
C SER A 61 -11.60 16.01 21.19
N ASP A 62 -10.52 15.41 21.71
CA ASP A 62 -9.49 16.23 22.32
C ASP A 62 -8.80 16.96 21.16
N PRO A 63 -8.83 18.31 21.10
CA PRO A 63 -8.26 19.07 19.99
C PRO A 63 -6.73 19.03 19.95
N ASP A 64 -6.09 18.49 20.99
CA ASP A 64 -4.64 18.54 21.15
C ASP A 64 -3.99 17.15 21.11
N ARG A 65 -4.77 16.06 21.16
CA ARG A 65 -4.20 14.70 21.08
C ARG A 65 -5.08 13.66 20.41
N PHE A 66 -4.45 12.69 19.76
CA PHE A 66 -5.04 11.40 19.41
C PHE A 66 -4.79 10.38 20.51
N THR A 67 -5.78 9.52 20.78
CA THR A 67 -5.65 8.37 21.70
C THR A 67 -5.95 7.06 20.99
N GLY A 68 -4.94 6.19 20.89
CA GLY A 68 -5.07 4.82 20.39
C GLY A 68 -4.92 3.82 21.54
N VAL A 69 -5.88 2.93 21.71
CA VAL A 69 -5.90 1.94 22.81
C VAL A 69 -5.63 0.53 22.27
N PHE A 70 -4.54 -0.09 22.72
CA PHE A 70 -4.16 -1.46 22.38
C PHE A 70 -4.60 -2.39 23.52
N PHE A 71 -5.91 -2.65 23.59
CA PHE A 71 -6.56 -3.34 24.71
C PHE A 71 -6.06 -4.78 24.96
N ARG A 72 -5.50 -5.47 23.95
CA ARG A 72 -4.86 -6.78 24.14
C ARG A 72 -3.53 -6.69 24.92
N ARG A 73 -2.85 -5.55 24.83
CA ARG A 73 -1.62 -5.23 25.58
C ARG A 73 -1.91 -4.60 26.93
N GLY A 74 -3.14 -4.11 27.13
CA GLY A 74 -3.45 -3.28 28.29
C GLY A 74 -2.68 -1.97 28.29
N THR A 75 -2.38 -1.41 27.12
CA THR A 75 -1.71 -0.11 26.96
C THR A 75 -2.50 0.81 26.04
N HIS A 76 -2.15 2.09 26.06
CA HIS A 76 -2.65 3.12 25.15
C HIS A 76 -1.50 4.05 24.78
N LEU A 77 -1.63 4.69 23.63
CA LEU A 77 -0.73 5.70 23.12
C LEU A 77 -1.50 7.00 22.98
N GLU A 78 -0.94 8.08 23.53
CA GLU A 78 -1.39 9.44 23.29
C GLU A 78 -0.37 10.13 22.38
N ILE A 79 -0.87 10.77 21.33
CA ILE A 79 -0.04 11.48 20.36
C ILE A 79 -0.54 12.90 20.31
N ALA A 80 0.24 13.83 20.86
CA ALA A 80 -0.04 15.25 20.77
C ALA A 80 -0.04 15.71 19.31
N ASP A 81 -0.86 16.72 19.02
CA ASP A 81 -0.94 17.41 17.73
C ASP A 81 -1.18 16.46 16.54
N PHE A 82 -1.97 15.40 16.73
CA PHE A 82 -2.32 14.45 15.67
C PHE A 82 -3.80 14.11 15.73
N HIS A 83 -4.52 14.32 14.64
CA HIS A 83 -5.96 14.10 14.56
C HIS A 83 -6.28 13.34 13.28
N PRO A 84 -6.23 12.00 13.32
CA PRO A 84 -6.39 11.21 12.11
C PRO A 84 -7.83 11.26 11.61
N ASP A 85 -8.00 11.90 10.46
CA ASP A 85 -9.26 11.99 9.71
C ASP A 85 -9.38 10.87 8.66
N ARG A 86 -8.27 10.22 8.30
CA ARG A 86 -8.24 9.10 7.36
C ARG A 86 -7.62 7.85 7.97
N VAL A 87 -8.19 6.69 7.59
CA VAL A 87 -7.82 5.37 8.09
C VAL A 87 -7.75 4.40 6.93
N ILE A 88 -6.65 3.67 6.83
CA ILE A 88 -6.49 2.59 5.85
C ILE A 88 -6.00 1.36 6.62
N ASP A 89 -6.83 0.32 6.68
CA ASP A 89 -6.44 -0.96 7.27
C ASP A 89 -5.48 -1.70 6.31
N LEU A 90 -4.28 -2.05 6.80
CA LEU A 90 -3.26 -2.79 6.04
C LEU A 90 -3.26 -4.27 6.46
N PRO A 91 -3.38 -5.22 5.53
CA PRO A 91 -3.26 -6.64 5.83
C PRO A 91 -1.79 -7.03 6.09
N THR A 92 -1.54 -8.08 6.88
CA THR A 92 -2.51 -8.80 7.73
C THR A 92 -2.75 -8.14 9.07
N ASP A 93 -1.84 -7.25 9.51
CA ASP A 93 -1.74 -6.79 10.90
C ASP A 93 -1.36 -5.30 11.01
N GLY A 94 -1.77 -4.45 10.07
CA GLY A 94 -1.39 -3.04 10.03
C GLY A 94 -2.56 -2.07 9.91
N VAL A 95 -2.30 -0.79 10.20
CA VAL A 95 -3.22 0.32 9.94
C VAL A 95 -2.43 1.61 9.73
N VAL A 96 -2.88 2.40 8.75
CA VAL A 96 -2.41 3.74 8.45
C VAL A 96 -3.43 4.73 8.99
N LEU A 97 -2.96 5.69 9.77
CA LEU A 97 -3.72 6.83 10.24
C LEU A 97 -3.10 8.07 9.63
N SER A 98 -3.89 8.91 8.97
CA SER A 98 -3.39 10.15 8.37
C SER A 98 -4.17 11.33 8.93
N ASP A 99 -3.45 12.37 9.30
CA ASP A 99 -3.95 13.70 9.63
C ASP A 99 -3.65 14.59 8.42
N THR A 100 -4.67 14.76 7.57
CA THR A 100 -4.54 15.50 6.32
C THR A 100 -4.27 16.99 6.56
N SER A 101 -4.81 17.55 7.64
CA SER A 101 -4.66 18.97 7.99
C SER A 101 -3.23 19.33 8.37
N ARG A 102 -2.50 18.39 8.98
CA ARG A 102 -1.10 18.57 9.40
C ARG A 102 -0.09 17.85 8.50
N ASN A 103 -0.55 17.29 7.37
CA ASN A 103 0.25 16.56 6.39
C ASN A 103 1.17 15.49 7.02
N GLN A 104 0.61 14.69 7.93
CA GLN A 104 1.36 13.64 8.63
C GLN A 104 0.59 12.32 8.67
N THR A 105 1.34 11.23 8.55
CA THR A 105 0.82 9.87 8.62
C THR A 105 1.57 9.07 9.68
N ARG A 106 0.82 8.21 10.37
CA ARG A 106 1.35 7.19 11.26
C ARG A 106 0.90 5.82 10.80
N ILE A 107 1.85 4.92 10.66
CA ILE A 107 1.60 3.51 10.36
C ILE A 107 1.82 2.72 11.64
N PHE A 108 0.89 1.84 11.99
CA PHE A 108 1.01 0.87 13.07
C PHE A 108 0.97 -0.54 12.50
N VAL A 109 1.84 -1.43 13.01
CA VAL A 109 1.88 -2.85 12.60
C VAL A 109 2.04 -3.74 13.83
N GLU A 110 1.22 -4.79 13.95
CA GLU A 110 1.35 -5.83 14.98
C GLU A 110 2.18 -7.01 14.43
N ARG A 111 3.36 -7.29 15.01
CA ARG A 111 4.19 -8.46 14.65
C ARG A 111 4.55 -9.26 15.88
N GLY A 112 4.29 -10.57 15.86
CA GLY A 112 4.70 -11.46 16.95
C GLY A 112 4.21 -10.98 18.32
N LYS A 113 3.00 -10.40 18.38
CA LYS A 113 2.44 -9.76 19.56
C LYS A 113 3.21 -8.51 20.04
N THR A 114 3.82 -7.75 19.16
CA THR A 114 4.46 -6.46 19.47
C THR A 114 3.90 -5.42 18.52
N ILE A 115 3.57 -4.23 19.02
CA ILE A 115 3.06 -3.14 18.19
C ILE A 115 4.24 -2.25 17.82
N TYR A 116 4.39 -2.01 16.54
CA TYR A 116 5.37 -1.09 16.01
C TYR A 116 4.70 0.11 15.37
N SER A 117 5.41 1.24 15.32
CA SER A 117 4.97 2.41 14.57
C SER A 117 6.05 3.06 13.72
N LEU A 118 5.59 3.82 12.74
CA LEU A 118 6.38 4.73 11.93
C LEU A 118 5.62 6.03 11.73
N LYS A 119 6.27 7.17 12.00
CA LYS A 119 5.78 8.51 11.66
C LYS A 119 6.38 8.91 10.31
N ILE A 120 5.56 9.48 9.44
CA ILE A 120 5.96 9.97 8.12
C ILE A 120 5.37 11.37 7.96
N GLU A 121 6.23 12.32 7.61
CA GLU A 121 5.86 13.71 7.36
C GLU A 121 5.73 13.96 5.85
N ASN A 122 4.83 14.86 5.49
CA ASN A 122 4.50 15.20 4.10
C ASN A 122 4.04 13.99 3.28
N PHE A 123 3.21 13.15 3.90
CA PHE A 123 2.59 12.00 3.26
C PHE A 123 1.21 11.79 3.87
N THR A 124 0.19 11.77 3.01
CA THR A 124 -1.23 11.60 3.35
C THR A 124 -1.89 10.78 2.25
N PRO A 125 -1.81 9.43 2.29
CA PRO A 125 -2.28 8.60 1.19
C PRO A 125 -3.78 8.71 1.04
N ARG A 126 -4.25 8.83 -0.20
CA ARG A 126 -5.70 8.91 -0.48
C ARG A 126 -6.40 7.57 -0.37
N GLY A 127 -5.68 6.49 -0.65
CA GLY A 127 -6.18 5.14 -0.56
C GLY A 127 -5.03 4.17 -0.73
N PHE A 128 -5.38 2.92 -1.01
CA PHE A 128 -4.40 1.92 -1.37
C PHE A 128 -4.57 1.47 -2.81
N SER A 129 -3.49 0.95 -3.37
CA SER A 129 -3.48 0.20 -4.62
C SER A 129 -3.04 -1.22 -4.35
N ILE A 130 -3.53 -2.18 -5.14
CA ILE A 130 -3.16 -3.58 -5.04
C ILE A 130 -2.90 -4.19 -6.40
N VAL A 131 -1.90 -5.06 -6.46
CA VAL A 131 -1.70 -5.91 -7.64
C VAL A 131 -2.72 -7.05 -7.59
N LYS A 132 -3.55 -7.17 -8.63
CA LYS A 132 -4.53 -8.26 -8.78
C LYS A 132 -4.12 -9.16 -9.93
N ARG A 133 -3.51 -10.30 -9.59
CA ARG A 133 -2.98 -11.26 -10.58
C ARG A 133 -4.02 -11.70 -11.63
N GLY A 134 -5.25 -11.99 -11.20
CA GLY A 134 -6.32 -12.45 -12.09
C GLY A 134 -7.00 -11.37 -12.97
N THR A 135 -6.64 -10.09 -12.86
CA THR A 135 -7.26 -9.01 -13.66
C THR A 135 -6.31 -8.33 -14.62
N GLY A 136 -5.04 -8.75 -14.70
CA GLY A 136 -4.04 -8.12 -15.60
C GLY A 136 -3.66 -6.67 -15.24
N ARG A 137 -4.20 -6.11 -14.16
CA ARG A 137 -4.08 -4.68 -13.83
C ARG A 137 -3.89 -4.45 -12.34
N VAL A 138 -3.28 -3.31 -12.01
CA VAL A 138 -3.22 -2.80 -10.64
C VAL A 138 -4.53 -2.08 -10.35
N GLN A 139 -5.20 -2.44 -9.25
CA GLN A 139 -6.36 -1.69 -8.78
C GLN A 139 -5.88 -0.49 -7.98
N PHE A 140 -6.31 0.71 -8.35
CA PHE A 140 -6.02 1.95 -7.64
C PHE A 140 -7.17 2.38 -6.72
N LEU A 141 -6.81 3.11 -5.66
CA LEU A 141 -7.74 3.79 -4.75
C LEU A 141 -8.86 2.89 -4.21
N GLY A 142 -8.52 1.66 -3.83
CA GLY A 142 -9.48 0.74 -3.24
C GLY A 142 -10.00 1.24 -1.89
N GLU A 143 -11.24 0.85 -1.57
CA GLU A 143 -11.89 1.17 -0.29
C GLU A 143 -11.54 0.17 0.82
N GLU A 144 -11.42 -1.12 0.47
CA GLU A 144 -11.14 -2.21 1.43
C GLU A 144 -10.08 -3.17 0.89
N MET A 145 -8.94 -3.28 1.58
CA MET A 145 -7.85 -4.16 1.15
C MET A 145 -8.14 -5.62 1.52
N PRO A 146 -8.00 -6.58 0.58
CA PRO A 146 -8.17 -8.00 0.89
C PRO A 146 -7.14 -8.49 1.91
N ALA A 147 -7.59 -9.24 2.91
CA ALA A 147 -6.75 -9.70 4.02
C ALA A 147 -5.53 -10.54 3.60
N SER A 148 -5.58 -11.18 2.43
CA SER A 148 -4.51 -12.04 1.92
C SER A 148 -3.54 -11.34 0.97
N ASN A 149 -3.78 -10.07 0.60
CA ASN A 149 -2.93 -9.40 -0.37
C ASN A 149 -1.71 -8.76 0.30
N LYS A 150 -0.52 -9.19 -0.10
CA LYS A 150 0.77 -8.66 0.39
C LYS A 150 1.40 -7.63 -0.55
N ASP A 151 0.85 -7.48 -1.74
CA ASP A 151 1.40 -6.65 -2.81
C ASP A 151 0.52 -5.41 -2.99
N TRP A 152 0.80 -4.41 -2.15
CA TRP A 152 0.01 -3.20 -2.03
C TRP A 152 0.88 -1.96 -2.07
N PHE A 153 0.26 -0.83 -2.41
CA PHE A 153 0.88 0.49 -2.42
C PHE A 153 -0.04 1.49 -1.73
N LEU A 154 0.53 2.50 -1.09
CA LEU A 154 -0.19 3.67 -0.58
C LEU A 154 0.24 4.86 -1.41
N ILE A 155 -0.73 5.59 -1.97
CA ILE A 155 -0.43 6.66 -2.94
C ILE A 155 -0.93 7.99 -2.40
N ASP A 156 -0.03 8.95 -2.37
CA ASP A 156 -0.27 10.35 -2.09
C ASP A 156 -0.01 11.19 -3.36
N PRO A 157 -1.06 11.43 -4.16
CA PRO A 157 -0.95 12.20 -5.40
C PRO A 157 -0.74 13.70 -5.16
N ASP A 158 -1.04 14.20 -3.96
CA ASP A 158 -0.90 15.62 -3.64
C ASP A 158 0.56 15.98 -3.37
N ASN A 159 1.28 15.10 -2.66
CA ASN A 159 2.71 15.25 -2.40
C ASN A 159 3.60 14.48 -3.42
N GLY A 160 3.02 13.78 -4.40
CA GLY A 160 3.76 13.02 -5.41
C GLY A 160 4.60 11.90 -4.78
N ARG A 161 4.01 11.14 -3.84
CA ARG A 161 4.72 10.14 -3.04
C ARG A 161 3.94 8.84 -3.01
N SER A 162 4.67 7.73 -2.96
CA SER A 162 4.08 6.40 -2.80
C SER A 162 4.85 5.58 -1.79
N ILE A 163 4.17 4.66 -1.11
CA ILE A 163 4.78 3.70 -0.18
C ILE A 163 4.45 2.28 -0.59
N SER A 164 5.42 1.37 -0.51
CA SER A 164 5.21 -0.08 -0.61
C SER A 164 5.63 -0.81 0.67
N PRO A 165 5.08 -2.01 0.94
CA PRO A 165 5.52 -2.85 2.05
C PRO A 165 6.99 -3.27 1.89
N PRO A 166 7.63 -3.70 2.99
CA PRO A 166 8.97 -4.29 2.94
C PRO A 166 8.98 -5.61 2.16
N LEU A 167 10.12 -5.94 1.54
CA LEU A 167 10.26 -7.10 0.66
C LEU A 167 10.36 -8.43 1.42
N LYS A 168 10.87 -8.38 2.65
CA LYS A 168 11.01 -9.55 3.55
C LYS A 168 10.25 -9.31 4.85
N GLU A 169 9.16 -10.03 5.06
CA GLU A 169 8.47 -10.12 6.35
C GLU A 169 9.10 -11.16 7.30
N THR A 170 10.24 -11.76 6.92
CA THR A 170 10.66 -13.09 7.40
C THR A 170 11.34 -13.15 8.77
N GLU A 171 11.38 -12.08 9.56
CA GLU A 171 11.98 -12.15 10.91
C GLU A 171 11.14 -11.47 12.00
N PRO A 172 11.16 -11.99 13.25
CA PRO A 172 10.52 -11.35 14.40
C PRO A 172 11.20 -10.03 14.83
N TRP A 173 12.29 -9.68 14.16
CA TRP A 173 13.06 -8.45 14.35
C TRP A 173 12.58 -7.39 13.33
N PRO A 174 12.65 -6.08 13.64
CA PRO A 174 12.31 -5.03 12.69
C PRO A 174 13.38 -4.95 11.57
N GLY A 175 13.29 -5.85 10.59
CA GLY A 175 14.11 -5.88 9.38
C GLY A 175 13.33 -5.39 8.16
N GLU A 176 13.94 -4.43 7.45
CA GLU A 176 13.46 -3.63 6.31
C GLU A 176 12.22 -2.76 6.60
N GLY A 177 12.43 -1.44 6.62
CA GLY A 177 11.35 -0.45 6.69
C GLY A 177 10.53 -0.45 5.38
N PHE A 178 9.40 0.25 5.40
CA PHE A 178 8.66 0.52 4.17
C PHE A 178 9.53 1.28 3.16
N TYR A 179 9.25 1.11 1.87
CA TYR A 179 9.91 1.89 0.83
C TYR A 179 9.08 3.12 0.50
N LEU A 180 9.67 4.32 0.62
CA LEU A 180 9.07 5.57 0.18
C LEU A 180 9.65 5.95 -1.18
N TYR A 181 8.78 6.14 -2.16
CA TYR A 181 9.10 6.60 -3.51
C TYR A 181 8.73 8.08 -3.60
N GLU A 182 9.72 8.95 -3.75
CA GLU A 182 9.50 10.39 -3.92
C GLU A 182 9.42 10.77 -5.40
N GLY A 183 8.50 11.68 -5.75
CA GLY A 183 8.27 12.10 -7.12
C GLY A 183 7.48 11.08 -7.95
N PHE A 184 6.78 10.15 -7.29
CA PHE A 184 6.02 9.09 -7.91
C PHE A 184 4.71 8.83 -7.18
N ALA A 185 3.60 9.10 -7.87
CA ALA A 185 2.25 8.78 -7.45
C ALA A 185 1.48 8.19 -8.64
N PRO A 186 1.56 6.87 -8.86
CA PRO A 186 1.05 6.25 -10.08
C PRO A 186 -0.46 6.39 -10.20
N THR A 187 -0.90 6.59 -11.43
CA THR A 187 -2.31 6.65 -11.84
C THR A 187 -2.73 5.40 -12.60
N GLU A 188 -1.78 4.75 -13.27
CA GLU A 188 -2.00 3.55 -14.07
C GLU A 188 -1.01 2.45 -13.71
N GLY A 189 -1.41 1.19 -13.94
CA GLY A 189 -0.61 0.04 -13.55
C GLY A 189 -1.02 -1.26 -14.23
N PHE A 190 -0.03 -1.90 -14.84
CA PHE A 190 -0.15 -3.08 -15.68
C PHE A 190 0.55 -4.26 -15.01
N LEU A 191 -0.12 -5.41 -14.99
CA LEU A 191 0.51 -6.66 -14.63
C LEU A 191 1.10 -7.28 -15.90
N LEU A 192 2.39 -7.56 -15.86
CA LEU A 192 3.14 -8.02 -17.02
C LEU A 192 3.18 -9.54 -17.10
N ASP A 193 3.18 -10.20 -15.94
CA ASP A 193 3.23 -11.65 -15.85
C ASP A 193 2.67 -12.18 -14.53
N GLU A 194 2.49 -13.49 -14.47
CA GLU A 194 2.06 -14.20 -13.25
C GLU A 194 3.14 -14.25 -12.16
N ALA A 195 4.41 -13.97 -12.50
CA ALA A 195 5.49 -13.83 -11.53
C ALA A 195 5.38 -12.52 -10.72
N GLY A 196 4.51 -11.60 -11.13
CA GLY A 196 4.22 -10.35 -10.45
C GLY A 196 5.04 -9.18 -10.97
N GLY A 197 5.53 -9.29 -12.21
CA GLY A 197 6.07 -8.17 -12.96
C GLY A 197 5.02 -7.08 -13.11
N ILE A 198 5.37 -5.85 -12.78
CA ILE A 198 4.46 -4.70 -12.92
C ILE A 198 5.16 -3.51 -13.56
N LEU A 199 4.41 -2.82 -14.42
CA LEU A 199 4.70 -1.47 -14.89
C LEU A 199 3.66 -0.54 -14.27
N MET A 200 4.11 0.49 -13.56
CA MET A 200 3.23 1.54 -13.06
C MET A 200 3.63 2.88 -13.65
N VAL A 201 2.65 3.71 -13.99
CA VAL A 201 2.86 4.99 -14.65
C VAL A 201 2.22 6.10 -13.82
N ASP A 202 2.98 7.17 -13.61
CA ASP A 202 2.49 8.43 -13.07
C ASP A 202 2.38 9.42 -14.23
N GLU A 203 1.16 9.53 -14.75
CA GLU A 203 0.89 10.36 -15.92
C GLU A 203 1.19 11.84 -15.70
N LYS A 204 0.97 12.32 -14.48
CA LYS A 204 1.11 13.74 -14.12
C LYS A 204 2.58 14.15 -14.07
N ASN A 205 3.42 13.31 -13.47
CA ASN A 205 4.85 13.62 -13.30
C ASN A 205 5.72 13.13 -14.46
N MET A 206 5.13 12.38 -15.40
CA MET A 206 5.83 11.73 -16.51
C MET A 206 6.86 10.71 -16.02
N THR A 207 6.58 10.01 -14.91
CA THR A 207 7.50 9.02 -14.33
C THR A 207 6.89 7.63 -14.40
N SER A 208 7.73 6.60 -14.42
CA SER A 208 7.28 5.21 -14.41
C SER A 208 8.11 4.37 -13.44
N ALA A 209 7.50 3.32 -12.91
CA ALA A 209 8.17 2.38 -12.04
C ALA A 209 8.00 0.96 -12.56
N PHE A 210 9.07 0.18 -12.45
CA PHE A 210 9.11 -1.20 -12.92
C PHE A 210 9.55 -2.15 -11.81
N ARG A 211 8.95 -3.34 -11.80
CA ARG A 211 9.37 -4.48 -10.99
C ARG A 211 9.21 -5.74 -11.81
N GLU A 212 10.15 -6.68 -11.70
CA GLU A 212 10.14 -7.94 -12.46
C GLU A 212 9.35 -9.04 -11.77
N THR A 213 9.46 -9.12 -10.44
CA THR A 213 8.88 -10.22 -9.68
C THR A 213 8.32 -9.67 -8.37
N THR A 214 7.22 -10.27 -7.89
CA THR A 214 6.70 -9.92 -6.55
C THR A 214 7.80 -10.07 -5.50
N GLY A 215 8.01 -9.04 -4.69
CA GLY A 215 9.05 -9.02 -3.67
C GLY A 215 10.35 -8.35 -4.09
N ASP A 216 10.46 -7.84 -5.32
CA ASP A 216 11.50 -6.88 -5.71
C ASP A 216 11.06 -5.43 -5.43
N PRO A 217 12.02 -4.50 -5.18
CA PRO A 217 11.68 -3.09 -5.07
C PRO A 217 11.29 -2.53 -6.44
N LEU A 218 10.45 -1.50 -6.43
CA LEU A 218 10.17 -0.76 -7.65
C LEU A 218 11.37 0.07 -8.06
N ARG A 219 11.78 -0.06 -9.33
CA ARG A 219 12.78 0.80 -9.95
C ARG A 219 12.06 1.95 -10.63
N LEU A 220 12.32 3.16 -10.14
CA LEU A 220 11.69 4.38 -10.65
C LEU A 220 12.56 5.03 -11.74
N TYR A 221 11.93 5.43 -12.84
CA TYR A 221 12.53 6.06 -14.00
C TYR A 221 11.81 7.37 -14.33
N GLY A 222 12.60 8.43 -14.58
CA GLY A 222 12.11 9.68 -15.15
C GLY A 222 12.24 9.70 -16.68
N PRO A 223 11.69 10.72 -17.35
CA PRO A 223 11.84 10.87 -18.81
C PRO A 223 13.30 10.90 -19.28
N GLU A 224 14.19 11.48 -18.49
CA GLU A 224 15.63 11.60 -18.76
C GLU A 224 16.39 10.26 -18.73
N ASP A 225 15.80 9.24 -18.11
CA ASP A 225 16.32 7.88 -18.06
C ASP A 225 16.00 7.12 -19.35
N ILE A 226 15.01 7.56 -20.12
CA ILE A 226 14.52 6.87 -21.31
C ILE A 226 15.49 7.08 -22.48
N ILE A 227 16.17 6.00 -22.89
CA ILE A 227 17.05 5.97 -24.05
C ILE A 227 16.21 5.80 -25.33
N SER A 228 15.35 4.78 -25.37
CA SER A 228 14.46 4.53 -26.50
C SER A 228 13.20 3.79 -26.07
N VAL A 229 12.11 4.04 -26.79
CA VAL A 229 10.84 3.33 -26.66
C VAL A 229 10.33 3.04 -28.07
N SER A 230 9.94 1.81 -28.34
CA SER A 230 9.41 1.40 -29.64
C SER A 230 8.48 0.21 -29.50
N VAL A 231 7.44 0.17 -30.32
CA VAL A 231 6.64 -1.04 -30.48
C VAL A 231 7.48 -2.13 -31.16
N SER A 232 7.36 -3.37 -30.69
CA SER A 232 8.10 -4.51 -31.27
C SER A 232 7.62 -4.78 -32.70
N PRO A 233 8.53 -4.89 -33.70
CA PRO A 233 8.16 -5.19 -35.08
C PRO A 233 7.50 -6.57 -35.26
N GLU A 234 7.85 -7.51 -34.38
CA GLU A 234 7.38 -8.90 -34.44
C GLU A 234 6.07 -9.10 -33.67
N SER A 235 5.76 -8.21 -32.72
CA SER A 235 4.58 -8.29 -31.85
C SER A 235 4.08 -6.87 -31.53
N PRO A 236 3.14 -6.32 -32.32
CA PRO A 236 2.73 -4.91 -32.22
C PRO A 236 2.07 -4.50 -30.91
N ASP A 237 1.66 -5.46 -30.09
CA ASP A 237 1.16 -5.36 -28.72
C ASP A 237 2.27 -5.26 -27.67
N PHE A 238 3.54 -5.41 -28.06
CA PHE A 238 4.68 -5.25 -27.17
C PHE A 238 5.34 -3.89 -27.30
N LEU A 239 5.71 -3.32 -26.15
CA LEU A 239 6.52 -2.11 -26.04
C LEU A 239 7.91 -2.44 -25.53
N ASP A 240 8.93 -2.21 -26.36
CA ASP A 240 10.32 -2.36 -25.99
C ASP A 240 10.87 -1.03 -25.45
N PHE A 241 11.46 -1.13 -24.27
CA PHE A 241 11.92 -0.01 -23.46
C PHE A 241 13.41 -0.13 -23.19
N LYS A 242 14.17 0.94 -23.43
CA LYS A 242 15.58 1.02 -22.98
C LYS A 242 15.77 2.22 -22.09
N VAL A 243 16.39 1.99 -20.93
CA VAL A 243 16.68 3.03 -19.93
C VAL A 243 18.15 3.08 -19.56
N ARG A 244 18.58 4.22 -19.02
CA ARG A 244 19.92 4.44 -18.48
C ARG A 244 20.03 3.87 -17.05
N ASP A 245 19.96 2.56 -16.92
CA ASP A 245 20.20 1.84 -15.66
C ASP A 245 21.46 0.97 -15.76
N LYS A 246 22.30 1.02 -14.72
CA LYS A 246 23.52 0.20 -14.59
C LYS A 246 23.18 -1.27 -14.32
N GLY A 247 22.01 -1.55 -13.75
CA GLY A 247 21.55 -2.90 -13.44
C GLY A 247 20.91 -3.60 -14.64
N ARG A 248 19.84 -3.01 -15.18
CA ARG A 248 19.14 -3.57 -16.35
C ARG A 248 18.64 -2.48 -17.27
N SER A 249 19.16 -2.43 -18.48
CA SER A 249 18.93 -1.34 -19.43
C SER A 249 17.77 -1.59 -20.42
N GLY A 250 17.09 -2.74 -20.35
CA GLY A 250 16.08 -3.15 -21.34
C GLY A 250 14.91 -3.92 -20.72
N PHE A 251 13.70 -3.52 -21.09
CA PHE A 251 12.43 -4.10 -20.67
C PHE A 251 11.50 -4.23 -21.87
N SER A 252 10.64 -5.25 -21.86
CA SER A 252 9.60 -5.43 -22.87
C SER A 252 8.29 -5.67 -22.15
N PHE A 253 7.22 -5.02 -22.59
CA PHE A 253 5.92 -5.03 -21.94
C PHE A 253 4.83 -5.41 -22.93
N GLU A 254 4.06 -6.44 -22.59
CA GLU A 254 2.85 -6.82 -23.34
C GLU A 254 1.67 -5.97 -22.84
N PHE A 255 0.87 -5.47 -23.79
CA PHE A 255 -0.37 -4.73 -23.53
C PHE A 255 -1.57 -5.50 -24.09
N ASP A 256 -2.79 -5.05 -23.77
CA ASP A 256 -4.01 -5.75 -24.20
C ASP A 256 -4.13 -5.75 -25.75
N ASP A 257 -3.66 -4.69 -26.41
CA ASP A 257 -3.61 -4.58 -27.86
C ASP A 257 -2.54 -3.58 -28.37
N ALA A 258 -2.32 -3.61 -29.68
CA ALA A 258 -1.35 -2.75 -30.36
C ALA A 258 -1.65 -1.25 -30.27
N GLY A 259 -2.92 -0.87 -30.12
CA GLY A 259 -3.34 0.51 -29.92
C GLY A 259 -2.94 1.03 -28.54
N GLU A 260 -3.10 0.21 -27.50
CA GLU A 260 -2.64 0.52 -26.15
C GLU A 260 -1.11 0.63 -26.09
N ALA A 261 -0.38 -0.29 -26.72
CA ALA A 261 1.08 -0.22 -26.82
C ALA A 261 1.55 1.05 -27.55
N ALA A 262 0.91 1.41 -28.67
CA ALA A 262 1.22 2.63 -29.42
C ALA A 262 0.90 3.90 -28.63
N TYR A 263 -0.22 3.93 -27.90
CA TYR A 263 -0.58 5.05 -27.03
C TYR A 263 0.50 5.30 -25.97
N TRP A 264 0.93 4.25 -25.27
CA TRP A 264 1.98 4.38 -24.25
C TRP A 264 3.32 4.76 -24.87
N MET A 265 3.69 4.21 -26.03
CA MET A 265 4.88 4.64 -26.78
C MET A 265 4.89 6.15 -27.00
N GLU A 266 3.80 6.71 -27.53
CA GLU A 266 3.68 8.14 -27.78
C GLU A 266 3.77 8.97 -26.50
N TRP A 267 3.13 8.51 -25.42
CA TRP A 267 3.19 9.16 -24.12
C TRP A 267 4.63 9.25 -23.57
N PHE A 268 5.39 8.15 -23.62
CA PHE A 268 6.78 8.12 -23.17
C PHE A 268 7.69 8.99 -24.05
N LEU A 269 7.50 8.97 -25.38
CA LEU A 269 8.25 9.80 -26.32
C LEU A 269 7.97 11.30 -26.08
N LYS A 270 6.71 11.65 -25.80
CA LYS A 270 6.31 13.01 -25.44
C LYS A 270 7.00 13.45 -24.14
N GLY A 271 6.93 12.65 -23.08
CA GLY A 271 7.58 12.95 -21.81
C GLY A 271 9.09 13.17 -21.97
N LYS A 272 9.75 12.32 -22.77
CA LYS A 272 11.18 12.45 -23.10
C LYS A 272 11.48 13.76 -23.85
N ALA A 273 10.65 14.14 -24.82
CA ALA A 273 10.85 15.38 -25.60
C ALA A 273 10.63 16.65 -24.75
N GLU A 274 9.59 16.68 -23.93
CA GLU A 274 9.23 17.86 -23.12
C GLU A 274 10.24 18.14 -21.99
N LYS A 275 10.93 17.12 -21.47
CA LYS A 275 11.92 17.27 -20.39
C LYS A 275 13.38 17.18 -20.84
N ALA A 276 13.65 17.04 -22.14
CA ALA A 276 15.00 17.02 -22.68
C ALA A 276 15.73 18.39 -22.57
N ASP A 277 15.00 19.49 -22.32
CA ASP A 277 15.55 20.86 -22.41
C ASP A 277 16.14 21.42 -21.10
N GLY A 278 16.33 20.58 -20.07
CA GLY A 278 16.93 21.01 -18.81
C GLY A 278 17.83 19.93 -18.21
N ARG A 279 19.09 20.28 -17.90
CA ARG A 279 19.98 19.42 -17.13
C ARG A 279 19.38 19.17 -15.75
N VAL A 280 18.75 18.01 -15.57
CA VAL A 280 18.44 17.45 -14.26
C VAL A 280 19.13 16.11 -14.21
N GLU A 281 20.03 15.92 -13.24
CA GLU A 281 20.58 14.59 -12.97
C GLU A 281 19.41 13.63 -12.71
N PRO A 282 19.37 12.45 -13.36
CA PRO A 282 18.39 11.45 -13.01
C PRO A 282 18.60 11.04 -11.57
N ARG A 283 17.55 11.12 -10.75
CA ARG A 283 17.58 10.55 -9.40
C ARG A 283 16.31 9.73 -9.22
N SER A 284 16.47 8.42 -9.36
CA SER A 284 15.61 7.46 -8.66
C SER A 284 15.74 7.76 -7.16
N ARG A 285 14.78 8.49 -6.57
CA ARG A 285 14.77 8.80 -5.14
C ARG A 285 13.82 7.83 -4.45
N PHE A 286 14.26 6.59 -4.31
CA PHE A 286 13.69 5.76 -3.26
C PHE A 286 14.44 6.04 -1.96
N VAL A 287 13.70 6.27 -0.89
CA VAL A 287 14.24 6.44 0.46
C VAL A 287 13.73 5.26 1.27
N ALA A 288 14.66 4.42 1.72
CA ALA A 288 14.33 3.42 2.72
C ALA A 288 13.92 4.15 4.01
N LEU A 289 12.68 3.95 4.45
CA LEU A 289 12.22 4.55 5.69
C LEU A 289 12.93 3.92 6.89
N PRO A 290 13.11 4.68 7.99
CA PRO A 290 13.73 4.12 9.18
C PRO A 290 12.94 2.90 9.68
N PRO A 291 13.62 1.97 10.38
CA PRO A 291 12.96 0.82 10.96
C PRO A 291 11.78 1.21 11.85
N LEU A 292 10.79 0.32 11.85
CA LEU A 292 9.65 0.35 12.75
C LEU A 292 10.09 0.44 14.23
N GLN A 293 9.52 1.40 14.98
CA GLN A 293 9.81 1.61 16.39
C GLN A 293 8.80 0.87 17.28
N ASN A 294 9.27 0.11 18.26
CA ASN A 294 8.41 -0.56 19.24
C ASN A 294 7.72 0.46 20.17
N ILE A 295 6.46 0.20 20.55
CA ILE A 295 5.64 1.03 21.44
C ILE A 295 5.21 0.23 22.67
#